data_AF-A0A2D8Z6K7-F1
#
_entry.id   AF-A0A2D8Z6K7-F1
#
_cell.length_a   1.000
_cell.length_b   1.000
_cell.length_c   1.000
_cell.angle_alpha   90.00
_cell.angle_beta   90.00
_cell.angle_gamma   90.00
#
_symmetry.space_group_name_H-M   'P 1'
#
loop_
_entity.id
_entity.type
_entity.pdbx_description
1 polymer ?
#
loop_
_entity_poly.entity_id
_entity_poly.type
_entity_poly.pdbx_seq_one_letter_code
_entity_poly.pdbx_strand_id
1 'polypeptide(L)'
;MPPKKQTDLKDDLHFEDAIERLEKIIEKMENERVPLEEMLKDYEEGTKLLSVCKEKISIARKKVEKINKDLNKDAPKLDELDEIAD
;
A
#
# COMPACT_ATOMS: atom_id res chain seq x y z
N MET A 1 -4.12 29.18 -13.36
CA MET A 1 -4.17 27.95 -12.54
C MET A 1 -4.94 26.90 -13.31
N PRO A 2 -4.40 25.71 -13.62
CA PRO A 2 -5.24 24.65 -14.15
C PRO A 2 -6.09 24.06 -13.01
N PRO A 3 -7.35 23.67 -13.29
CA PRO A 3 -8.27 23.17 -12.28
C PRO A 3 -7.90 21.75 -11.84
N LYS A 4 -8.00 21.48 -10.53
CA LYS A 4 -7.84 20.15 -9.94
C LYS A 4 -8.92 19.22 -10.51
N LYS A 5 -8.50 18.19 -11.27
CA LYS A 5 -9.39 17.13 -11.75
C LYS A 5 -9.89 16.35 -10.54
N GLN A 6 -11.19 16.43 -10.35
CA GLN A 6 -12.00 15.58 -9.51
C GLN A 6 -12.13 14.25 -10.25
N THR A 7 -11.43 13.20 -9.78
CA THR A 7 -11.54 11.84 -10.32
C THR A 7 -11.76 10.88 -9.17
N ASP A 8 -13.00 10.38 -9.14
CA ASP A 8 -13.52 9.14 -8.57
C ASP A 8 -12.62 8.36 -7.59
N LEU A 9 -13.00 8.46 -6.31
CA LEU A 9 -12.36 7.91 -5.11
C LEU A 9 -12.38 6.36 -4.98
N LYS A 10 -12.45 5.58 -6.05
CA LYS A 10 -12.56 4.10 -5.91
C LYS A 10 -11.55 3.22 -6.65
N ASP A 11 -10.84 3.68 -7.69
CA ASP A 11 -9.96 2.75 -8.45
C ASP A 11 -8.53 3.24 -8.75
N ASP A 12 -8.17 4.50 -8.49
CA ASP A 12 -6.86 5.06 -8.88
C ASP A 12 -6.04 5.66 -7.72
N LEU A 13 -6.10 5.06 -6.53
CA LEU A 13 -5.15 5.46 -5.48
C LEU A 13 -3.74 4.95 -5.85
N HIS A 14 -2.79 5.87 -6.02
CA HIS A 14 -1.39 5.54 -6.21
C HIS A 14 -0.79 4.97 -4.93
N PHE A 15 0.27 4.17 -5.06
CA PHE A 15 0.91 3.53 -3.90
C PHE A 15 1.47 4.59 -2.93
N GLU A 16 2.10 5.62 -3.47
CA GLU A 16 2.72 6.73 -2.78
C GLU A 16 1.68 7.54 -1.99
N ASP A 17 0.51 7.79 -2.59
CA ASP A 17 -0.60 8.47 -1.91
C ASP A 17 -1.19 7.60 -0.79
N ALA A 18 -1.30 6.28 -1.04
CA ALA A 18 -1.84 5.34 -0.06
C ALA A 18 -0.95 5.20 1.17
N ILE A 19 0.38 5.12 0.97
CA ILE A 19 1.34 4.99 2.06
C ILE A 19 1.46 6.30 2.86
N GLU A 20 1.51 7.45 2.18
CA GLU A 20 1.55 8.76 2.86
C GLU A 20 0.30 8.97 3.73
N ARG A 21 -0.87 8.55 3.24
CA ARG A 21 -2.12 8.64 4.01
C ARG A 21 -2.11 7.67 5.19
N LEU A 22 -1.58 6.46 5.02
CA LEU A 22 -1.46 5.48 6.10
C LEU A 22 -0.53 5.98 7.22
N GLU A 23 0.60 6.58 6.87
CA GLU A 23 1.54 7.19 7.83
C GLU A 23 0.87 8.29 8.65
N LYS A 24 0.09 9.17 8.01
CA LYS A 24 -0.67 10.22 8.72
C LYS A 24 -1.72 9.65 9.67
N ILE A 25 -2.35 8.55 9.31
CA ILE A 25 -3.29 7.86 10.21
C ILE A 25 -2.56 7.30 11.42
N ILE A 26 -1.40 6.67 11.23
CA ILE A 26 -0.59 6.13 12.32
C ILE A 26 -0.15 7.27 13.25
N GLU A 27 0.40 8.35 12.70
CA GLU A 27 0.80 9.55 13.46
C GLU A 27 -0.38 10.12 14.24
N LYS A 28 -1.57 10.17 13.63
CA LYS A 28 -2.79 10.60 14.32
C LYS A 28 -3.12 9.67 15.49
N MET A 29 -3.13 8.35 15.27
CA MET A 29 -3.47 7.34 16.27
C MET A 29 -2.49 7.26 17.44
N GLU A 30 -1.23 7.68 17.24
CA GLU A 30 -0.23 7.76 18.31
C GLU A 30 -0.49 8.91 19.30
N ASN A 31 -1.37 9.86 18.97
CA ASN A 31 -1.75 10.92 19.88
C ASN A 31 -2.69 10.40 20.99
N GLU A 32 -2.34 10.61 22.25
CA GLU A 32 -3.07 10.13 23.45
C GLU A 32 -4.51 10.68 23.59
N ARG A 33 -4.97 11.58 22.71
CA ARG A 33 -6.25 12.31 22.82
C ARG A 33 -7.24 12.03 21.70
N VAL A 34 -7.02 10.98 20.89
CA VAL A 34 -7.99 10.62 19.84
C VAL A 34 -9.24 9.99 20.47
N PRO A 35 -10.45 10.48 20.21
CA PRO A 35 -11.69 9.83 20.67
C PRO A 35 -11.84 8.42 20.11
N LEU A 36 -12.46 7.51 20.87
CA LEU A 36 -12.66 6.12 20.46
C LEU A 36 -13.36 5.96 19.09
N GLU A 37 -14.38 6.78 18.83
CA GLU A 37 -15.11 6.78 17.56
C GLU A 37 -14.22 7.19 16.37
N GLU A 38 -13.24 8.08 16.61
CA GLU A 38 -12.27 8.44 15.60
C GLU A 38 -11.22 7.34 15.42
N MET A 39 -10.74 6.73 16.50
CA MET A 39 -9.81 5.59 16.39
C MET A 39 -10.39 4.46 15.55
N LEU A 40 -11.69 4.17 15.68
CA LEU A 40 -12.36 3.14 14.88
C LEU A 40 -12.37 3.50 13.38
N LYS A 41 -12.65 4.77 13.06
CA LYS A 41 -12.60 5.25 11.66
C LYS A 41 -11.20 5.20 11.10
N ASP A 42 -10.22 5.66 11.86
CA ASP A 42 -8.81 5.66 11.51
C ASP A 42 -8.32 4.22 11.27
N TYR A 43 -8.74 3.26 12.11
CA TYR A 43 -8.44 1.84 11.92
C TYR A 43 -9.09 1.24 10.66
N GLU A 44 -10.39 1.50 10.41
CA GLU A 44 -11.07 1.04 9.20
C GLU A 44 -10.43 1.60 7.93
N GLU A 45 -10.00 2.85 7.97
CA GLU A 45 -9.31 3.49 6.85
C GLU A 45 -7.90 2.92 6.67
N GLY A 46 -7.14 2.80 7.76
CA GLY A 46 -5.78 2.25 7.74
C GLY A 46 -5.75 0.81 7.21
N THR A 47 -6.72 -0.02 7.58
CA THR A 47 -6.81 -1.41 7.06
C THR A 47 -7.11 -1.45 5.56
N LYS A 48 -7.96 -0.55 5.05
CA LYS A 48 -8.20 -0.41 3.60
C LYS A 48 -6.95 0.04 2.86
N LEU A 49 -6.26 1.07 3.36
CA LEU A 49 -5.02 1.57 2.76
C LEU A 49 -3.92 0.51 2.75
N LEU A 50 -3.77 -0.23 3.86
CA LEU A 50 -2.82 -1.33 3.96
C LEU A 50 -3.11 -2.42 2.91
N SER A 51 -4.40 -2.75 2.69
CA SER A 51 -4.80 -3.70 1.65
C SER A 51 -4.39 -3.21 0.26
N VAL A 52 -4.62 -1.93 -0.05
CA VAL A 52 -4.21 -1.32 -1.33
C VAL A 52 -2.70 -1.38 -1.51
N CYS A 53 -1.93 -1.00 -0.49
CA CYS A 53 -0.46 -1.07 -0.53
C CYS A 53 0.04 -2.49 -0.82
N LYS A 54 -0.49 -3.49 -0.10
CA LYS A 54 -0.15 -4.91 -0.30
C LYS A 54 -0.47 -5.38 -1.72
N GLU A 55 -1.62 -4.99 -2.25
CA GLU A 55 -2.02 -5.35 -3.60
C GLU A 55 -1.07 -4.74 -4.66
N LYS A 56 -0.77 -3.44 -4.54
CA LYS A 56 0.16 -2.75 -5.47
C LYS A 56 1.56 -3.39 -5.42
N ILE A 57 2.07 -3.70 -4.22
CA ILE A 57 3.35 -4.41 -4.05
C ILE A 57 3.28 -5.80 -4.71
N SER A 58 2.21 -6.57 -4.48
CA SER A 58 2.04 -7.89 -5.09
C SER A 58 2.05 -7.83 -6.63
N ILE A 59 1.37 -6.86 -7.22
CA ILE A 59 1.37 -6.63 -8.67
C ILE A 59 2.77 -6.28 -9.17
N ALA A 60 3.48 -5.38 -8.49
CA ALA A 60 4.83 -4.99 -8.84
C ALA A 60 5.79 -6.20 -8.79
N ARG A 61 5.70 -7.01 -7.73
CA ARG A 61 6.50 -8.24 -7.57
C ARG A 61 6.26 -9.22 -8.72
N LYS A 62 5.01 -9.54 -9.04
CA LYS A 62 4.66 -10.42 -10.17
C LYS A 62 5.23 -9.92 -11.49
N LYS A 63 5.23 -8.60 -11.71
CA LYS A 63 5.81 -7.99 -12.91
C LYS A 63 7.32 -8.17 -12.96
N VAL A 64 8.02 -7.95 -11.85
CA VAL A 64 9.47 -8.18 -11.75
C VAL A 64 9.81 -9.65 -11.94
N GLU A 65 9.06 -10.57 -11.32
CA GLU A 65 9.26 -12.01 -11.49
C GLU A 65 9.10 -12.43 -12.96
N LYS A 66 8.10 -11.90 -13.66
CA LYS A 66 7.92 -12.15 -15.09
C LYS A 66 9.12 -11.66 -15.90
N ILE A 67 9.59 -10.43 -15.65
CA ILE A 67 10.76 -9.87 -16.33
C ILE A 67 11.99 -10.76 -16.07
N ASN A 68 12.20 -11.21 -14.82
CA ASN A 68 13.32 -12.07 -14.47
C ASN A 68 13.25 -13.43 -15.18
N LYS A 69 12.08 -14.06 -15.27
CA LYS A 69 11.88 -15.31 -16.02
C LYS A 69 12.17 -15.16 -17.51
N ASP A 70 11.78 -14.02 -18.09
CA ASP A 70 12.04 -13.70 -19.50
C ASP A 70 13.54 -13.49 -19.75
N LEU A 71 14.28 -12.92 -18.78
CA LEU A 71 15.73 -12.70 -18.85
C LEU A 71 16.57 -13.95 -18.51
N ASN A 72 16.12 -14.78 -17.57
CA ASN A 72 16.77 -16.00 -17.08
C ASN A 72 15.72 -17.02 -16.66
N LYS A 73 15.59 -18.13 -17.40
CA LYS A 73 14.60 -19.19 -17.14
C LYS A 73 14.69 -19.84 -15.75
N ASP A 74 15.86 -19.79 -15.13
CA ASP A 74 16.16 -20.36 -13.81
C ASP A 74 16.20 -19.29 -12.69
N ALA A 75 15.68 -18.08 -12.93
CA ALA A 75 15.66 -17.04 -11.91
C ALA A 75 14.81 -17.45 -10.69
N PRO A 76 15.29 -17.25 -9.45
CA PRO A 76 14.55 -17.58 -8.24
C PRO A 76 13.27 -16.75 -8.10
N LYS A 77 12.25 -17.32 -7.46
CA LYS A 77 10.98 -16.61 -7.21
C LYS A 77 11.16 -15.57 -6.12
N LEU A 78 10.54 -14.40 -6.28
CA LEU A 78 10.61 -13.33 -5.29
C LEU A 78 9.94 -13.71 -3.97
N ASP A 79 8.91 -14.58 -4.00
CA ASP A 79 8.18 -15.05 -2.82
C ASP A 79 9.02 -15.88 -1.85
N GLU A 80 10.13 -16.46 -2.32
CA GLU A 80 11.06 -17.23 -1.49
C GLU A 80 12.05 -16.34 -0.71
N LEU A 81 12.08 -15.02 -0.99
CA LEU A 81 12.98 -14.06 -0.31
C LEU A 81 12.38 -13.49 0.98
N ASP A 82 11.06 -13.54 1.16
CA ASP A 82 10.40 -12.96 2.33
C ASP A 82 10.51 -13.88 3.57
N GLU A 83 10.70 -15.19 3.39
CA GLU A 83 10.91 -16.15 4.50
C GLU A 83 12.29 -16.00 5.19
N ILE A 84 13.16 -15.14 4.67
CA ILE A 84 14.52 -14.91 5.19
C ILE A 84 14.59 -13.63 6.07
N ALA A 85 13.48 -12.92 6.23
CA ALA A 85 13.41 -11.63 6.91
C ALA A 85 12.75 -11.65 8.32
N ASP A 86 12.39 -12.84 8.83
CA ASP A 86 12.00 -13.08 10.23
C ASP A 86 13.21 -13.45 11.11
#